data_AF-A0A0N1IEG7-F1
#
_entry.id   AF-A0A0N1IEG7-F1
#
_cell.length_a   1.000
_cell.length_b   1.000
_cell.length_c   1.000
_cell.angle_alpha   90.00
_cell.angle_beta   90.00
_cell.angle_gamma   90.00
#
_symmetry.space_group_name_H-M   'P 1'
#
loop_
_entity.id
_entity.type
_entity.pdbx_description
1 polymer ?
#
loop_
_entity_poly.entity_id
_entity_poly.type
_entity_poly.pdbx_seq_one_letter_code
_entity_poly.pdbx_strand_id
1 'polypeptide(L)'
;MDNGTPIQLTVTLDKDKGSAVCDFTGTGVEVWGNLNAPRAITLSALIYCLRCMVGHDVPLNQGCLKPVQVIIPSGSILDPSEGAAVVGGNVLTSQRIVDVVLKAFQVCAASQGCMNNLTLGEANWGYYETVAGGSGAGIQLVSELIDQYGLDVVQAYMAHIQKNAELAVRDMLKDIAKNAIKKTGSAVLHATEYMDNGTPIQLTVTLDKDKGSAVCDFTGTGVEVWGNLNAPRAITLSALIYCLRCMVGHDVPLNQVRNNYLNK
;
A
#
# COMPACT_ATOMS: atom_id res chain seq x y z
N MET A 1 5.76 7.56 1.36
CA MET A 1 5.70 7.39 -0.10
C MET A 1 6.69 6.31 -0.50
N ASP A 2 6.54 5.70 -1.68
CA ASP A 2 7.37 4.56 -2.10
C ASP A 2 8.85 4.94 -2.29
N ASN A 3 9.12 6.21 -2.57
CA ASN A 3 10.46 6.81 -2.62
C ASN A 3 11.03 7.21 -1.25
N GLY A 4 10.37 6.84 -0.14
CA GLY A 4 10.79 7.17 1.22
C GLY A 4 10.32 8.53 1.73
N THR A 5 9.74 9.41 0.91
CA THR A 5 9.20 10.71 1.36
C THR A 5 8.11 10.50 2.43
N PRO A 6 8.25 11.04 3.66
CA PRO A 6 7.26 10.85 4.71
C PRO A 6 6.06 11.80 4.53
N ILE A 7 4.86 11.31 4.85
CA ILE A 7 3.68 12.13 5.13
C ILE A 7 3.37 11.91 6.61
N GLN A 8 3.49 12.98 7.42
CA GLN A 8 3.34 12.89 8.88
C GLN A 8 2.19 13.78 9.33
N LEU A 9 1.47 13.33 10.35
CA LEU A 9 0.39 14.09 10.96
C LEU A 9 0.40 13.83 12.46
N THR A 10 0.36 14.92 13.23
CA THR A 10 0.03 14.91 14.65
C THR A 10 -1.31 15.62 14.84
N VAL A 11 -2.23 14.98 15.56
CA VAL A 11 -3.53 15.58 15.89
C VAL A 11 -3.59 15.85 17.38
N THR A 12 -3.82 17.11 17.76
CA THR A 12 -4.07 17.52 19.14
C THR A 12 -5.53 17.93 19.28
N LEU A 13 -6.24 17.36 20.24
CA LEU A 13 -7.67 17.62 20.46
C LEU A 13 -7.87 18.47 21.71
N ASP A 14 -8.64 19.55 21.59
CA ASP A 14 -9.14 20.34 22.71
C ASP A 14 -10.61 19.97 22.92
N LYS A 15 -10.85 19.10 23.92
CA LYS A 15 -12.18 18.59 24.25
C LYS A 15 -13.13 19.68 24.76
N ASP A 16 -12.60 20.73 25.38
CA ASP A 16 -13.42 21.75 26.04
C ASP A 16 -13.94 22.76 25.02
N LYS A 17 -13.15 23.05 23.98
CA LYS A 17 -13.54 23.91 22.85
C LYS A 17 -14.13 23.16 21.66
N GLY A 18 -14.00 21.83 21.63
CA GLY A 18 -14.38 21.02 20.46
C GLY A 18 -13.54 21.34 19.22
N SER A 19 -12.26 21.67 19.42
CA SER A 19 -11.34 22.06 18.34
C SER A 19 -10.15 21.10 18.21
N ALA A 20 -9.51 21.10 17.04
CA ALA A 20 -8.34 20.26 16.78
C ALA A 20 -7.21 21.06 16.12
N VAL A 21 -5.96 20.66 16.40
CA VAL A 21 -4.77 21.09 15.65
C VAL A 21 -4.27 19.89 14.86
N CYS A 22 -4.29 19.99 13.54
CA CYS A 22 -3.72 19.03 12.60
C CYS A 22 -2.38 19.56 12.11
N ASP A 23 -1.29 18.98 12.62
CA ASP A 23 0.07 19.42 12.34
C ASP A 23 0.80 18.42 11.44
N PHE A 24 1.14 18.86 10.22
CA PHE A 24 1.87 18.09 9.22
C PHE A 24 3.40 18.30 9.27
N THR A 25 3.92 18.92 10.34
CA THR A 25 5.37 19.03 10.59
C THR A 25 6.04 17.65 10.56
N GLY A 26 7.21 17.57 9.91
CA GLY A 26 7.92 16.30 9.65
C GLY A 26 7.56 15.64 8.32
N THR A 27 6.57 16.16 7.60
CA THR A 27 6.30 15.78 6.20
C THR A 27 7.47 16.20 5.29
N GLY A 28 7.81 15.37 4.31
CA GLY A 28 8.96 15.58 3.44
C GLY A 28 8.84 16.83 2.56
N VAL A 29 9.99 17.29 2.07
CA VAL A 29 10.12 18.44 1.18
C VAL A 29 9.47 18.18 -0.19
N GLU A 30 9.24 19.26 -0.95
CA GLU A 30 8.90 19.20 -2.38
C GLU A 30 9.82 18.20 -3.11
N VAL A 31 9.23 17.41 -4.00
CA VAL A 31 9.95 16.39 -4.77
C VAL A 31 10.09 16.82 -6.23
N TRP A 32 11.22 16.47 -6.84
CA TRP A 32 11.40 16.64 -8.28
C TRP A 32 10.64 15.55 -9.03
N GLY A 33 9.34 15.75 -9.18
CA GLY A 33 8.39 14.82 -9.75
C GLY A 33 6.96 15.35 -9.65
N ASN A 34 5.98 14.54 -10.03
CA ASN A 34 4.58 14.99 -10.11
C ASN A 34 3.74 14.68 -8.85
N LEU A 35 4.35 14.14 -7.79
CA LEU A 35 3.64 13.73 -6.57
C LEU A 35 3.41 14.88 -5.59
N ASN A 36 3.79 16.12 -5.93
CA ASN A 36 3.54 17.27 -5.07
C ASN A 36 2.04 17.57 -5.01
N ALA A 37 1.55 17.94 -3.83
CA ALA A 37 0.16 18.25 -3.59
C ALA A 37 0.03 19.69 -3.07
N PRO A 38 -0.62 20.60 -3.82
CA PRO A 38 -0.94 21.93 -3.32
C PRO A 38 -1.72 21.88 -2.01
N ARG A 39 -1.56 22.91 -1.18
CA ARG A 39 -2.24 23.05 0.12
C ARG A 39 -3.74 22.73 0.07
N ALA A 40 -4.41 23.13 -1.01
CA ALA A 40 -5.84 22.90 -1.21
C ALA A 40 -6.21 21.40 -1.25
N ILE A 41 -5.34 20.53 -1.78
CA ILE A 41 -5.54 19.07 -1.78
C ILE A 41 -5.53 18.54 -0.35
N THR A 42 -4.55 18.94 0.45
CA THR A 42 -4.41 18.54 1.87
C THR A 42 -5.64 18.93 2.68
N LEU A 43 -6.14 20.16 2.49
CA LEU A 43 -7.36 20.64 3.15
C LEU A 43 -8.60 19.85 2.72
N SER A 44 -8.71 19.54 1.43
CA SER A 44 -9.82 18.76 0.88
C SER A 44 -9.84 17.33 1.41
N ALA A 45 -8.69 16.68 1.50
CA ALA A 45 -8.53 15.36 2.09
C ALA A 45 -8.93 15.35 3.58
N LEU A 46 -8.54 16.39 4.32
CA LEU A 46 -8.92 16.53 5.73
C LEU A 46 -10.44 16.70 5.91
N ILE A 47 -11.07 17.56 5.10
CA ILE A 47 -12.53 17.75 5.11
C ILE A 47 -13.25 16.43 4.81
N TYR A 48 -12.78 15.70 3.78
CA TYR A 48 -13.33 14.39 3.43
C TYR A 48 -13.29 13.44 4.62
N CYS A 49 -12.14 13.29 5.28
CA CYS A 49 -12.00 12.39 6.42
C CYS A 49 -12.89 12.80 7.58
N LEU A 50 -12.93 14.09 7.93
CA LEU A 50 -13.81 14.60 8.99
C LEU A 50 -15.28 14.27 8.68
N ARG A 51 -15.72 14.50 7.45
CA ARG A 51 -17.10 14.17 7.03
C ARG A 51 -17.41 12.68 7.17
N CYS A 52 -16.47 11.80 6.81
CA CYS A 52 -16.64 10.35 6.99
C CYS A 52 -16.82 9.95 8.45
N MET A 53 -16.29 10.72 9.41
CA MET A 53 -16.36 10.42 10.84
C MET A 53 -17.58 11.01 11.55
N VAL A 54 -18.21 12.06 11.00
CA VAL A 54 -19.28 12.80 11.69
C VAL A 54 -20.58 11.99 11.85
N GLY A 55 -20.75 10.87 11.14
CA GLY A 55 -21.83 9.89 11.38
C GLY A 55 -23.24 10.38 11.02
N HIS A 56 -23.37 11.58 10.46
CA HIS A 56 -24.59 12.15 9.91
C HIS A 56 -24.26 13.05 8.71
N ASP A 57 -25.27 13.41 7.92
CA ASP A 57 -25.06 14.23 6.72
C ASP A 57 -24.63 15.66 7.08
N VAL A 58 -23.40 16.01 6.69
CA VAL A 58 -22.84 17.35 6.79
C VAL A 58 -22.69 17.95 5.38
N PRO A 59 -23.23 19.16 5.12
CA PRO A 59 -22.99 19.86 3.86
C PRO A 59 -21.49 20.15 3.65
N LEU A 60 -20.94 19.74 2.51
CA LEU A 60 -19.51 19.89 2.21
C LEU A 60 -19.14 21.35 1.97
N ASN A 61 -18.54 22.01 2.96
CA ASN A 61 -18.02 23.37 2.82
C ASN A 61 -16.88 23.66 3.82
N GLN A 62 -16.14 24.75 3.59
CA GLN A 62 -14.99 25.16 4.40
C GLN A 62 -15.31 25.40 5.89
N GLY A 63 -16.57 25.60 6.23
CA GLY A 63 -17.05 25.68 7.62
C GLY A 63 -16.66 24.46 8.46
N CYS A 64 -16.49 23.28 7.85
CA CYS A 64 -16.03 22.06 8.52
C CYS A 64 -14.63 22.20 9.14
N LEU A 65 -13.80 23.12 8.63
CA LEU A 65 -12.45 23.37 9.14
C LEU A 65 -12.37 24.56 10.10
N LYS A 66 -13.46 25.30 10.36
CA LYS A 66 -13.43 26.39 11.35
C LYS A 66 -12.90 25.97 12.73
N PRO A 67 -13.26 24.79 13.28
CA PRO A 67 -12.70 24.33 14.55
C PRO A 67 -11.35 23.62 14.40
N VAL A 68 -10.76 23.59 13.20
CA VAL A 68 -9.55 22.82 12.91
C VAL A 68 -8.42 23.74 12.44
N GLN A 69 -7.41 23.91 13.28
CA GLN A 69 -6.17 24.58 12.88
C GLN A 69 -5.30 23.61 12.08
N VAL A 70 -4.85 24.00 10.88
CA VAL A 70 -4.04 23.14 10.00
C VAL A 70 -2.66 23.77 9.77
N ILE A 71 -1.62 23.08 10.24
CA ILE A 71 -0.21 23.47 10.08
C ILE A 71 0.38 22.59 8.97
N ILE A 72 0.86 23.21 7.89
CA ILE A 72 1.55 22.53 6.78
C ILE A 72 2.84 23.30 6.54
N PRO A 73 4.02 22.65 6.59
CA PRO A 73 5.29 23.31 6.34
C PRO A 73 5.38 23.81 4.88
N SER A 74 5.73 25.07 4.69
CA SER A 74 6.00 25.65 3.36
C SER A 74 7.18 24.95 2.68
N GLY A 75 7.08 24.69 1.38
CA GLY A 75 8.10 23.96 0.63
C GLY A 75 8.10 22.45 0.88
N SER A 76 7.09 21.94 1.58
CA SER A 76 6.86 20.49 1.71
C SER A 76 6.17 19.93 0.47
N ILE A 77 6.15 18.61 0.34
CA ILE A 77 5.35 17.91 -0.69
C ILE A 77 3.85 18.23 -0.58
N LEU A 78 3.38 18.81 0.54
CA LEU A 78 1.99 19.20 0.80
C LEU A 78 1.73 20.72 0.69
N ASP A 79 2.78 21.50 0.46
CA ASP A 79 2.73 22.94 0.19
C ASP A 79 3.92 23.34 -0.71
N PRO A 80 3.97 22.80 -1.94
CA PRO A 80 5.08 23.01 -2.87
C PRO A 80 5.06 24.42 -3.47
N SER A 81 6.15 24.78 -4.12
CA SER A 81 6.27 25.99 -4.95
C SER A 81 5.33 25.96 -6.16
N GLU A 82 5.00 27.13 -6.71
CA GLU A 82 4.09 27.25 -7.86
C GLU A 82 4.58 26.54 -9.13
N GLY A 83 5.89 26.36 -9.27
CA GLY A 83 6.50 25.69 -10.43
C GLY A 83 6.53 24.17 -10.33
N ALA A 84 6.14 23.59 -9.19
CA ALA A 84 6.19 22.16 -8.98
C ALA A 84 5.14 21.43 -9.83
N ALA A 85 5.48 20.23 -10.32
CA ALA A 85 4.51 19.37 -10.98
C ALA A 85 3.59 18.71 -9.93
N VAL A 86 2.27 18.75 -10.16
CA VAL A 86 1.26 18.38 -9.13
C VAL A 86 0.22 17.34 -9.55
N VAL A 87 0.29 16.81 -10.78
CA VAL A 87 -0.77 15.91 -11.29
C VAL A 87 -0.96 14.64 -10.43
N GLY A 88 0.14 14.04 -9.96
CA GLY A 88 0.12 12.90 -9.05
C GLY A 88 -0.28 13.26 -7.62
N GLY A 89 -0.26 14.53 -7.25
CA GLY A 89 -0.76 15.04 -5.97
C GLY A 89 -2.25 14.72 -5.76
N ASN A 90 -3.06 14.85 -6.80
CA ASN A 90 -4.50 14.56 -6.76
C ASN A 90 -4.80 13.05 -6.70
N VAL A 91 -3.90 12.23 -7.23
CA VAL A 91 -4.14 10.79 -7.47
C VAL A 91 -3.57 9.94 -6.33
N LEU A 92 -2.30 10.14 -6.02
CA LEU A 92 -1.57 9.32 -5.04
C LEU A 92 -1.44 10.04 -3.70
N THR A 93 -0.92 11.28 -3.69
CA THR A 93 -0.57 11.97 -2.44
C THR A 93 -1.81 12.31 -1.63
N SER A 94 -2.90 12.73 -2.27
CA SER A 94 -4.22 12.93 -1.65
C SER A 94 -4.68 11.70 -0.86
N GLN A 95 -4.54 10.50 -1.44
CA GLN A 95 -4.92 9.24 -0.81
C GLN A 95 -4.01 8.89 0.38
N ARG A 96 -2.71 9.19 0.28
CA ARG A 96 -1.78 9.02 1.41
C ARG A 96 -2.07 9.99 2.56
N ILE A 97 -2.55 11.20 2.26
CA ILE A 97 -3.03 12.14 3.28
C ILE A 97 -4.26 11.54 3.97
N VAL A 98 -5.24 11.03 3.21
CA VAL A 98 -6.43 10.35 3.76
C VAL A 98 -6.03 9.17 4.66
N ASP A 99 -5.14 8.29 4.20
CA ASP A 99 -4.65 7.15 5.00
C ASP A 99 -4.04 7.61 6.32
N VAL A 100 -3.19 8.65 6.30
CA VAL A 100 -2.53 9.18 7.51
C VAL A 100 -3.54 9.83 8.46
N VAL A 101 -4.53 10.55 7.94
CA VAL A 101 -5.60 11.14 8.76
C VAL A 101 -6.44 10.05 9.41
N LEU A 102 -7.01 9.12 8.63
CA LEU A 102 -7.85 8.05 9.17
C LEU A 102 -7.09 7.15 10.16
N LYS A 103 -5.80 6.92 9.92
CA LYS A 103 -4.92 6.22 10.86
C LYS A 103 -4.70 7.00 12.16
N ALA A 104 -4.48 8.32 12.09
CA ALA A 104 -4.30 9.15 13.29
C ALA A 104 -5.56 9.14 14.17
N PHE A 105 -6.74 9.11 13.57
CA PHE A 105 -8.03 9.01 14.26
C PHE A 105 -8.46 7.56 14.57
N GLN A 106 -7.67 6.55 14.19
CA GLN A 106 -7.96 5.12 14.40
C GLN A 106 -9.32 4.66 13.85
N VAL A 107 -9.75 5.22 12.71
CA VAL A 107 -11.08 4.96 12.13
C VAL A 107 -11.12 3.63 11.38
N CYS A 108 -10.14 3.40 10.52
CA CYS A 108 -10.01 2.19 9.72
C CYS A 108 -8.54 1.96 9.33
N ALA A 109 -8.24 0.76 8.84
CA ALA A 109 -6.96 0.49 8.21
C ALA A 109 -6.80 1.30 6.90
N ALA A 110 -5.56 1.46 6.43
CA ALA A 110 -5.30 2.09 5.14
C ALA A 110 -6.06 1.37 4.02
N SER A 111 -6.61 2.15 3.09
CA SER A 111 -7.33 1.62 1.92
C SER A 111 -6.35 1.31 0.79
N GLN A 112 -6.82 1.24 -0.47
CA GLN A 112 -5.94 1.03 -1.63
C GLN A 112 -4.80 2.08 -1.73
N GLY A 113 -4.97 3.27 -1.13
CA GLY A 113 -3.88 4.23 -0.91
C GLY A 113 -3.38 4.93 -2.18
N CYS A 114 -4.13 4.81 -3.28
CA CYS A 114 -3.91 5.45 -4.58
C CYS A 114 -5.26 5.62 -5.31
N MET A 115 -5.26 6.25 -6.47
CA MET A 115 -6.40 6.31 -7.38
C MET A 115 -5.99 5.65 -8.69
N ASN A 116 -6.73 4.62 -9.10
CA ASN A 116 -6.52 3.99 -10.39
C ASN A 116 -7.29 4.77 -11.43
N ASN A 117 -6.61 5.22 -12.49
CA ASN A 117 -7.26 5.96 -13.57
C ASN A 117 -7.06 5.23 -14.90
N LEU A 118 -8.12 5.07 -15.66
CA LEU A 118 -8.09 4.70 -17.06
C LEU A 118 -8.10 5.98 -17.89
N THR A 119 -6.99 6.25 -18.57
CA THR A 119 -6.85 7.41 -19.46
C THR A 119 -6.58 6.95 -20.87
N LEU A 120 -7.44 7.32 -21.81
CA LEU A 120 -7.30 7.04 -23.24
C LEU A 120 -7.49 8.35 -24.00
N GLY A 121 -6.77 8.56 -25.09
CA GLY A 121 -6.98 9.77 -25.85
C GLY A 121 -6.08 9.88 -27.07
N GLU A 122 -6.48 10.80 -27.93
CA GLU A 122 -5.79 11.25 -29.13
C GLU A 122 -5.68 12.78 -29.08
N ALA A 123 -5.18 13.40 -30.15
CA ALA A 123 -5.04 14.87 -30.22
C ALA A 123 -6.34 15.65 -29.95
N ASN A 124 -7.52 15.09 -30.27
CA ASN A 124 -8.80 15.80 -30.24
C ASN A 124 -9.81 15.27 -29.20
N TRP A 125 -9.48 14.21 -28.47
CA TRP A 125 -10.36 13.67 -27.43
C TRP A 125 -9.57 12.98 -26.34
N GLY A 126 -10.09 13.08 -25.11
CA GLY A 126 -9.56 12.37 -23.96
C GLY A 126 -10.70 11.77 -23.16
N TYR A 127 -10.50 10.55 -22.71
CA TYR A 127 -11.33 9.84 -21.76
C TYR A 127 -10.54 9.65 -20.48
N TYR A 128 -11.19 9.95 -19.36
CA TYR A 128 -10.63 9.80 -18.02
C TYR A 128 -11.69 9.18 -17.13
N GLU A 129 -11.41 7.99 -16.62
CA GLU A 129 -12.27 7.31 -15.65
C GLU A 129 -11.46 6.89 -14.43
N THR A 130 -12.04 7.03 -13.25
CA THR A 130 -11.46 6.54 -12.01
C THR A 130 -12.05 5.18 -11.68
N VAL A 131 -11.18 4.18 -11.51
CA VAL A 131 -11.56 2.82 -11.14
C VAL A 131 -11.50 2.68 -9.63
N ALA A 132 -12.58 2.17 -9.04
CA ALA A 132 -12.67 1.97 -7.59
C ALA A 132 -11.57 1.01 -7.08
N GLY A 133 -11.05 1.32 -5.90
CA GLY A 133 -10.12 0.46 -5.15
C GLY A 133 -10.80 -0.23 -3.96
N GLY A 134 -10.09 -1.13 -3.30
CA GLY A 134 -10.55 -1.73 -2.04
C GLY A 134 -10.57 -0.71 -0.89
N SER A 135 -11.55 -0.84 0.00
CA SER A 135 -11.58 -0.12 1.27
C SER A 135 -10.72 -0.83 2.31
N GLY A 136 -10.14 -0.04 3.22
CA GLY A 136 -9.45 -0.58 4.38
C GLY A 136 -10.40 -1.33 5.30
N ALA A 137 -9.91 -2.36 5.99
CA ALA A 137 -10.68 -3.10 6.97
C ALA A 137 -11.26 -2.15 8.04
N GLY A 138 -12.59 -2.14 8.15
CA GLY A 138 -13.31 -1.39 9.17
C GLY A 138 -13.40 -2.19 10.46
N ILE A 139 -13.31 -1.52 11.61
CA ILE A 139 -13.36 -2.16 12.93
C ILE A 139 -14.74 -2.80 13.21
N GLN A 140 -15.80 -2.29 12.58
CA GLN A 140 -17.19 -2.67 12.86
C GLN A 140 -17.45 -4.18 12.75
N LEU A 141 -17.17 -4.79 11.59
CA LEU A 141 -17.43 -6.22 11.36
C LEU A 141 -16.54 -7.13 12.24
N VAL A 142 -15.33 -6.68 12.55
CA VAL A 142 -14.42 -7.43 13.44
C VAL A 142 -14.92 -7.35 14.88
N SER A 143 -15.38 -6.18 15.33
CA SER A 143 -16.02 -6.01 16.64
C SER A 143 -17.26 -6.87 16.77
N GLU A 144 -18.14 -6.90 15.76
CA GLU A 144 -19.33 -7.75 15.77
C GLU A 144 -18.97 -9.24 15.89
N LEU A 145 -17.93 -9.70 15.18
CA LEU A 145 -17.44 -11.08 15.31
C LEU A 145 -16.88 -11.36 16.72
N ILE A 146 -16.15 -10.41 17.31
CA ILE A 146 -15.61 -10.55 18.67
C ILE A 146 -16.75 -10.58 19.69
N ASP A 147 -17.76 -9.73 19.54
CA ASP A 147 -18.93 -9.66 20.43
C ASP A 147 -19.75 -10.96 20.36
N GLN A 148 -19.85 -11.58 19.18
CA GLN A 148 -20.61 -12.80 18.98
C GLN A 148 -19.87 -14.07 19.43
N TYR A 149 -18.56 -14.17 19.16
CA TYR A 149 -17.79 -15.42 19.32
C TYR A 149 -16.70 -15.37 20.39
N GLY A 150 -16.35 -14.19 20.90
CA GLY A 150 -15.23 -13.99 21.81
C GLY A 150 -13.90 -13.78 21.08
N LEU A 151 -13.05 -12.92 21.65
CA LEU A 151 -11.76 -12.55 21.07
C LEU A 151 -10.83 -13.75 20.88
N ASP A 152 -10.81 -14.65 21.86
CA ASP A 152 -10.03 -15.87 21.92
C ASP A 152 -10.38 -16.83 20.78
N VAL A 153 -11.67 -16.98 20.44
CA VAL A 153 -12.11 -17.80 19.30
C VAL A 153 -11.71 -17.14 17.98
N VAL A 154 -11.94 -15.84 17.83
CA VAL A 154 -11.58 -15.10 16.60
C VAL A 154 -10.07 -15.19 16.35
N GLN A 155 -9.25 -14.98 17.39
CA GLN A 155 -7.79 -15.08 17.29
C GLN A 155 -7.32 -16.50 16.95
N ALA A 156 -7.91 -17.54 17.56
CA ALA A 156 -7.59 -18.94 17.26
C ALA A 156 -7.87 -19.26 15.78
N TYR A 157 -9.03 -18.85 15.27
CA TYR A 157 -9.38 -19.06 13.86
C TYR A 157 -8.45 -18.30 12.90
N MET A 158 -8.07 -17.05 13.22
CA MET A 158 -7.08 -16.32 12.41
C MET A 158 -5.74 -17.07 12.35
N ALA A 159 -5.29 -17.65 13.46
CA ALA A 159 -4.06 -18.45 13.49
C ALA A 159 -4.19 -19.75 12.67
N HIS A 160 -5.34 -20.42 12.73
CA HIS A 160 -5.60 -21.64 11.93
C HIS A 160 -5.59 -21.34 10.43
N ILE A 161 -6.22 -20.24 10.00
CA ILE A 161 -6.23 -19.79 8.61
C ILE A 161 -4.80 -19.56 8.11
N GLN A 162 -3.97 -18.85 8.89
CA GLN A 162 -2.56 -18.59 8.54
C GLN A 162 -1.74 -19.88 8.45
N LYS A 163 -1.90 -20.79 9.42
CA LYS A 163 -1.14 -22.04 9.46
C LYS A 163 -1.49 -22.96 8.28
N ASN A 164 -2.77 -23.04 7.92
CA ASN A 164 -3.21 -23.80 6.76
C ASN A 164 -2.62 -23.25 5.46
N ALA A 165 -2.57 -21.92 5.32
CA ALA A 165 -1.94 -21.27 4.17
C ALA A 165 -0.44 -21.56 4.09
N GLU A 166 0.27 -21.51 5.22
CA GLU A 166 1.69 -21.84 5.30
C GLU A 166 1.95 -23.30 4.86
N LEU A 167 1.19 -24.25 5.39
CA LEU A 167 1.36 -25.67 5.06
C LEU A 167 1.14 -25.93 3.56
N ALA A 168 0.10 -25.33 2.97
CA ALA A 168 -0.19 -25.45 1.55
C ALA A 168 0.97 -24.97 0.67
N VAL A 169 1.57 -23.82 1.00
CA VAL A 169 2.74 -23.29 0.28
C VAL A 169 3.96 -24.19 0.48
N ARG A 170 4.19 -24.69 1.70
CA ARG A 170 5.31 -25.59 1.98
C ARG A 170 5.24 -26.85 1.13
N ASP A 171 4.09 -27.50 1.08
CA ASP A 171 3.93 -28.75 0.34
C ASP A 171 4.07 -28.52 -1.17
N MET A 172 3.52 -27.42 -1.69
CA MET A 172 3.75 -26.98 -3.07
C MET A 172 5.25 -26.79 -3.39
N LEU A 173 6.00 -26.12 -2.51
CA LEU A 173 7.45 -25.92 -2.70
C LEU A 173 8.24 -27.23 -2.66
N LYS A 174 7.86 -28.19 -1.80
CA LYS A 174 8.50 -29.53 -1.78
C LYS A 174 8.29 -30.25 -3.11
N ASP A 175 7.09 -30.16 -3.68
CA ASP A 175 6.79 -30.82 -4.94
C ASP A 175 7.48 -30.16 -6.14
N ILE A 176 7.56 -28.83 -6.16
CA ILE A 176 8.40 -28.10 -7.12
C ILE A 176 9.86 -28.53 -6.99
N ALA A 177 10.40 -28.62 -5.76
CA ALA A 177 11.79 -29.02 -5.53
C ALA A 177 12.08 -30.44 -6.06
N LYS A 178 11.20 -31.41 -5.78
CA LYS A 178 11.32 -32.78 -6.31
C LYS A 178 11.32 -32.78 -7.84
N ASN A 179 10.41 -32.02 -8.45
CA ASN A 179 10.29 -31.94 -9.91
C ASN A 179 11.48 -31.23 -10.55
N ALA A 180 12.00 -30.16 -9.95
CA ALA A 180 13.19 -29.45 -10.38
C ALA A 180 14.40 -30.38 -10.38
N ILE A 181 14.68 -31.05 -9.25
CA ILE A 181 15.79 -32.00 -9.12
C ILE A 181 15.66 -33.12 -10.15
N LYS A 182 14.46 -33.65 -10.37
CA LYS A 182 14.23 -34.69 -11.38
C LYS A 182 14.52 -34.23 -12.82
N LYS A 183 14.22 -32.97 -13.15
CA LYS A 183 14.36 -32.42 -14.51
C LYS A 183 15.76 -31.88 -14.79
N THR A 184 16.37 -31.20 -13.83
CA THR A 184 17.61 -30.43 -14.03
C THR A 184 18.79 -30.95 -13.20
N GLY A 185 18.55 -31.90 -12.28
CA GLY A 185 19.54 -32.36 -11.32
C GLY A 185 19.79 -31.39 -10.15
N SER A 186 19.07 -30.26 -10.09
CA SER A 186 19.30 -29.21 -9.09
C SER A 186 18.00 -28.71 -8.44
N ALA A 187 18.09 -28.31 -7.17
CA ALA A 187 17.04 -27.58 -6.45
C ALA A 187 17.13 -26.07 -6.65
N VAL A 188 18.05 -25.62 -7.50
CA VAL A 188 18.25 -24.21 -7.86
C VAL A 188 17.66 -23.98 -9.26
N LEU A 189 16.73 -23.04 -9.34
CA LEU A 189 16.11 -22.59 -10.58
C LEU A 189 16.57 -21.16 -10.86
N HIS A 190 16.87 -20.85 -12.12
CA HIS A 190 17.31 -19.52 -12.53
C HIS A 190 16.58 -19.11 -13.81
N ALA A 191 16.16 -17.85 -13.89
CA ALA A 191 15.61 -17.24 -15.07
C ALA A 191 16.06 -15.77 -15.19
N THR A 192 16.26 -15.33 -16.42
CA THR A 192 16.51 -13.94 -16.78
C THR A 192 15.50 -13.55 -17.86
N GLU A 193 14.84 -12.42 -17.69
CA GLU A 193 14.00 -11.79 -18.70
C GLU A 193 14.44 -10.34 -18.92
N TYR A 194 14.08 -9.74 -20.05
CA TYR A 194 14.47 -8.37 -20.39
C TYR A 194 13.24 -7.48 -20.56
N MET A 195 13.32 -6.28 -20.01
CA MET A 195 12.39 -5.20 -20.31
C MET A 195 12.62 -4.69 -21.74
N ASP A 196 11.65 -3.97 -22.30
CA ASP A 196 11.75 -3.41 -23.66
C ASP A 196 12.97 -2.50 -23.87
N ASN A 197 13.47 -1.88 -22.79
CA ASN A 197 14.68 -1.05 -22.82
C ASN A 197 15.98 -1.84 -22.64
N GLY A 198 15.92 -3.18 -22.57
CA GLY A 198 17.05 -4.08 -22.36
C GLY A 198 17.47 -4.27 -20.90
N THR A 199 16.78 -3.68 -19.93
CA THR A 199 17.08 -3.87 -18.50
C THR A 199 16.76 -5.30 -18.09
N PRO A 200 17.70 -6.06 -17.49
CA PRO A 200 17.44 -7.45 -17.10
C PRO A 200 16.65 -7.53 -15.79
N ILE A 201 15.74 -8.50 -15.71
CA ILE A 201 15.10 -8.97 -14.48
C ILE A 201 15.59 -10.40 -14.25
N GLN A 202 16.38 -10.60 -13.19
CA GLN A 202 16.98 -11.90 -12.87
C GLN A 202 16.39 -12.44 -11.58
N LEU A 203 16.06 -13.73 -11.58
CA LEU A 203 15.58 -14.43 -10.39
C LEU A 203 16.27 -15.79 -10.27
N THR A 204 16.89 -16.02 -9.13
CA THR A 204 17.38 -17.33 -8.70
C THR A 204 16.53 -17.80 -7.52
N VAL A 205 15.94 -18.99 -7.64
CA VAL A 205 15.14 -19.62 -6.58
C VAL A 205 15.88 -20.87 -6.09
N THR A 206 16.29 -20.84 -4.82
CA THR A 206 16.90 -22.00 -4.15
C THR A 206 15.87 -22.67 -3.26
N LEU A 207 15.55 -23.94 -3.54
CA LEU A 207 14.51 -24.70 -2.85
C LEU A 207 15.09 -25.65 -1.80
N ASP A 208 14.50 -25.66 -0.61
CA ASP A 208 14.73 -26.67 0.42
C ASP A 208 13.58 -27.70 0.36
N LYS A 209 13.90 -28.87 -0.18
CA LYS A 209 12.93 -29.97 -0.40
C LYS A 209 12.38 -30.57 0.90
N ASP A 210 13.09 -30.41 2.03
CA ASP A 210 12.74 -31.05 3.28
C ASP A 210 11.89 -30.09 4.13
N LYS A 211 12.29 -28.81 4.17
CA LYS A 211 11.55 -27.76 4.88
C LYS A 211 10.36 -27.21 4.08
N GLY A 212 10.35 -27.38 2.77
CA GLY A 212 9.37 -26.74 1.90
C GLY A 212 9.51 -25.21 1.92
N SER A 213 10.75 -24.72 1.86
CA SER A 213 11.05 -23.28 1.85
C SER A 213 11.85 -22.90 0.61
N ALA A 214 11.80 -21.62 0.25
CA ALA A 214 12.53 -21.09 -0.90
C ALA A 214 13.25 -19.79 -0.53
N VAL A 215 14.44 -19.59 -1.10
CA VAL A 215 15.11 -18.29 -1.15
C VAL A 215 14.98 -17.75 -2.57
N CYS A 216 14.32 -16.61 -2.72
CA CYS A 216 14.18 -15.90 -3.99
C CYS A 216 15.17 -14.74 -4.02
N ASP A 217 16.22 -14.88 -4.83
CA ASP A 217 17.29 -13.91 -4.99
C ASP A 217 17.17 -13.19 -6.35
N PHE A 218 17.00 -11.87 -6.30
CA PHE A 218 16.90 -11.01 -7.48
C PHE A 218 18.23 -10.34 -7.86
N THR A 219 19.34 -10.74 -7.23
CA THR A 219 20.68 -10.25 -7.58
C THR A 219 20.95 -10.48 -9.06
N GLY A 220 21.49 -9.45 -9.73
CA GLY A 220 21.70 -9.44 -11.18
C GLY A 220 20.58 -8.75 -11.96
N THR A 221 19.45 -8.42 -11.31
CA THR A 221 18.46 -7.49 -11.86
C THR A 221 19.09 -6.11 -12.06
N GLY A 222 18.72 -5.43 -13.14
CA GLY A 222 19.22 -4.11 -13.51
C GLY A 222 18.92 -3.04 -12.47
N VAL A 223 19.67 -1.93 -12.54
CA VAL A 223 19.46 -0.77 -11.68
C VAL A 223 18.17 -0.03 -12.00
N GLU A 224 17.77 0.88 -11.12
CA GLU A 224 16.67 1.80 -11.40
C GLU A 224 16.87 2.54 -12.72
N VAL A 225 15.79 2.66 -13.49
CA VAL A 225 15.82 3.29 -14.81
C VAL A 225 15.25 4.69 -14.74
N TRP A 226 15.72 5.57 -15.62
CA TRP A 226 15.18 6.92 -15.75
C TRP A 226 13.85 6.88 -16.53
N GLY A 227 12.78 6.50 -15.84
CA GLY A 227 11.45 6.28 -16.40
C GLY A 227 10.42 5.83 -15.36
N ASN A 228 9.22 5.50 -15.82
CA ASN A 228 8.11 5.08 -14.97
C ASN A 228 8.06 3.56 -14.69
N LEU A 229 8.95 2.76 -15.29
CA LEU A 229 8.99 1.31 -15.14
C LEU A 229 9.93 0.87 -14.01
N ASN A 230 9.72 1.42 -12.81
CA ASN A 230 10.45 1.03 -11.60
C ASN A 230 9.48 0.41 -10.59
N ALA A 231 9.90 -0.65 -9.91
CA ALA A 231 9.09 -1.33 -8.91
C ALA A 231 9.76 -1.26 -7.53
N PRO A 232 9.13 -0.64 -6.52
CA PRO A 232 9.64 -0.72 -5.16
C PRO A 232 9.49 -2.16 -4.64
N ARG A 233 10.28 -2.51 -3.62
CA ARG A 233 10.33 -3.86 -3.03
C ARG A 233 8.95 -4.45 -2.71
N ALA A 234 8.00 -3.62 -2.27
CA ALA A 234 6.64 -4.05 -1.97
C ALA A 234 5.89 -4.60 -3.20
N ILE A 235 6.09 -4.01 -4.37
CA ILE A 235 5.49 -4.47 -5.64
C ILE A 235 6.14 -5.78 -6.08
N THR A 236 7.47 -5.89 -6.01
CA THR A 236 8.20 -7.14 -6.33
C THR A 236 7.75 -8.30 -5.44
N LEU A 237 7.61 -8.06 -4.13
CA LEU A 237 7.12 -9.08 -3.19
C LEU A 237 5.67 -9.47 -3.48
N SER A 238 4.84 -8.50 -3.84
CA SER A 238 3.42 -8.76 -4.19
C SER A 238 3.30 -9.61 -5.45
N ALA A 239 4.11 -9.33 -6.48
CA ALA A 239 4.18 -10.14 -7.69
C ALA A 239 4.65 -11.58 -7.40
N LEU A 240 5.68 -11.73 -6.54
CA LEU A 240 6.16 -13.04 -6.12
C LEU A 240 5.07 -13.85 -5.39
N ILE A 241 4.36 -13.22 -4.45
CA ILE A 241 3.25 -13.86 -3.71
C ILE A 241 2.12 -14.24 -4.66
N TYR A 242 1.81 -13.39 -5.64
CA TYR A 242 0.82 -13.70 -6.68
C TYR A 242 1.22 -14.95 -7.48
N CYS A 243 2.47 -15.03 -7.95
CA CYS A 243 2.96 -16.21 -8.65
C CYS A 243 2.90 -17.46 -7.78
N LEU A 244 3.32 -17.39 -6.51
CA LEU A 244 3.23 -18.52 -5.57
C LEU A 244 1.78 -18.97 -5.39
N ARG A 245 0.84 -18.04 -5.24
CA ARG A 245 -0.59 -18.36 -5.15
C ARG A 245 -1.09 -19.12 -6.36
N CYS A 246 -0.77 -18.65 -7.57
CA CYS A 246 -1.18 -19.33 -8.81
C CYS A 246 -0.62 -20.75 -8.92
N MET A 247 0.46 -21.07 -8.21
CA MET A 247 1.05 -22.40 -8.16
C MET A 247 0.47 -23.30 -7.06
N VAL A 248 -0.21 -22.74 -6.05
CA VAL A 248 -0.94 -23.57 -5.07
C VAL A 248 -2.20 -24.11 -5.73
N GLY A 249 -2.28 -25.42 -5.90
CA GLY A 249 -3.37 -26.11 -6.63
C GLY A 249 -4.74 -26.13 -5.93
N HIS A 250 -4.99 -25.28 -4.95
CA HIS A 250 -6.28 -25.13 -4.26
C HIS A 250 -6.40 -23.74 -3.63
N ASP A 251 -7.63 -23.35 -3.25
CA ASP A 251 -7.88 -22.05 -2.64
C ASP A 251 -7.21 -21.92 -1.27
N VAL A 252 -6.31 -20.93 -1.17
CA VAL A 252 -5.63 -20.57 0.08
C VAL A 252 -6.11 -19.19 0.53
N PRO A 253 -6.53 -19.03 1.81
CA PRO A 253 -6.92 -17.73 2.36
C PRO A 253 -5.78 -16.68 2.26
N LEU A 254 -6.14 -15.45 1.90
CA LEU A 254 -5.19 -14.34 1.77
C LEU A 254 -4.89 -13.72 3.14
N ASN A 255 -3.69 -13.93 3.69
CA ASN A 255 -3.16 -13.09 4.77
C ASN A 255 -1.63 -13.04 4.73
N GLN A 256 -1.06 -11.84 4.85
CA GLN A 256 0.38 -11.68 5.02
C GLN A 256 0.71 -11.60 6.52
N VAL A 257 1.67 -12.42 6.97
CA VAL A 257 2.32 -12.21 8.27
C VAL A 257 3.36 -11.12 8.08
N ARG A 258 3.25 -10.04 8.86
CA ARG A 258 4.27 -8.97 8.89
C ARG A 258 5.50 -9.50 9.64
N ASN A 259 6.31 -10.33 8.99
CA ASN A 259 7.61 -10.75 9.52
C ASN A 259 8.60 -9.58 9.42
N ASN A 260 9.45 -9.41 10.43
CA ASN A 260 10.42 -8.32 10.64
C ASN A 260 11.51 -8.15 9.55
N TYR A 261 11.33 -8.66 8.34
CA TYR A 261 12.28 -8.54 7.21
C TYR A 261 12.30 -7.14 6.56
N LEU A 262 11.55 -6.18 7.09
CA LEU A 262 11.54 -4.77 6.64
C LEU A 262 12.49 -3.86 7.44
N ASN A 263 13.19 -4.41 8.45
CA ASN A 263 14.23 -3.68 9.17
C ASN A 263 15.61 -4.18 8.72
N LYS A 264 16.05 -3.73 7.55
CA LYS A 264 17.46 -3.57 7.16
C LYS A 264 17.51 -2.87 5.81
#